data_AF-A0AAD3CKU9-F1
#
_entry.id   AF-A0AAD3CKU9-F1
#
_cell.length_a   1.000
_cell.length_b   1.000
_cell.length_c   1.000
_cell.angle_alpha   90.00
_cell.angle_beta   90.00
_cell.angle_gamma   90.00
#
_symmetry.space_group_name_H-M   'P 1'
#
loop_
_entity.id
_entity.type
_entity.pdbx_description
1 polymer ?
#
loop_
_entity_poly.entity_id
_entity_poly.type
_entity_poly.pdbx_seq_one_letter_code
_entity_poly.pdbx_strand_id
1 'polypeptide(L)'
;MKYLLGLGFVSFAMTSASAFCMDSCHILLPTSTTIYMSTQLCAKQKRRPKKKKQKQNISAERDEELSTAANREMASLAGVSENHNFEQFFYSDKSTKRIYQLVRNFERPLLMCNPSLAVMADTDGIDYLLLDRDKRFDFLRNYREFSLLEPFLVNYDYDAIFIDPPFANVTPKQLVNCIQLMSRKEKWSAPVFIAYNAQRENELVEAFGDLDCPDLTKLWRLEYSSVSQDDMNICLFGPNSL
;
A
#
# COMPACT_ATOMS: atom_id res chain seq x y z
N MET A 1 -16.62 -36.30 -55.42
CA MET A 1 -16.81 -35.90 -54.01
C MET A 1 -17.20 -34.41 -54.05
N LYS A 2 -18.43 -33.88 -53.94
CA LYS A 2 -19.60 -34.07 -53.03
C LYS A 2 -19.08 -34.21 -51.57
N TYR A 3 -19.19 -33.22 -50.67
CA TYR A 3 -20.36 -32.53 -50.06
C TYR A 3 -20.01 -31.06 -49.65
N LEU A 4 -20.84 -30.02 -49.94
CA LEU A 4 -21.89 -29.34 -49.11
C LEU A 4 -21.36 -28.68 -47.80
N LEU A 5 -21.22 -27.35 -47.70
CA LEU A 5 -22.19 -26.28 -47.34
C LEU A 5 -22.83 -26.40 -45.93
N GLY A 6 -22.68 -25.35 -45.11
CA GLY A 6 -23.40 -25.16 -43.85
C GLY A 6 -23.14 -23.79 -43.21
N LEU A 7 -23.95 -22.80 -43.60
CA LEU A 7 -24.09 -21.46 -43.00
C LEU A 7 -24.75 -21.53 -41.62
N GLY A 8 -24.43 -20.57 -40.74
CA GLY A 8 -25.13 -20.35 -39.47
C GLY A 8 -24.93 -18.93 -38.94
N PHE A 9 -25.65 -17.98 -39.55
CA PHE A 9 -25.88 -16.62 -39.06
C PHE A 9 -26.77 -16.66 -37.81
N VAL A 10 -26.41 -15.96 -36.72
CA VAL A 10 -27.40 -15.48 -35.75
C VAL A 10 -27.09 -14.02 -35.45
N SER A 11 -27.99 -13.17 -35.95
CA SER A 11 -28.11 -11.74 -35.68
C SER A 11 -28.90 -11.57 -34.40
N PHE A 12 -28.42 -10.74 -33.47
CA PHE A 12 -29.26 -10.21 -32.40
C PHE A 12 -29.12 -8.68 -32.39
N ALA A 13 -30.13 -8.03 -32.96
CA ALA A 13 -30.39 -6.62 -32.76
C ALA A 13 -31.26 -6.50 -31.49
N MET A 14 -30.87 -5.62 -30.57
CA MET A 14 -31.82 -5.05 -29.62
C MET A 14 -31.74 -3.53 -29.62
N THR A 15 -32.94 -2.98 -29.57
CA THR A 15 -33.35 -1.64 -29.95
C THR A 15 -33.34 -0.69 -28.75
N SER A 16 -33.24 0.58 -29.09
CA SER A 16 -33.39 1.82 -28.31
C SER A 16 -34.58 1.94 -27.33
N ALA A 17 -34.39 2.78 -26.29
CA ALA A 17 -35.39 3.69 -25.69
C ALA A 17 -34.64 4.73 -24.81
N SER A 18 -34.55 6.02 -25.17
CA SER A 18 -35.39 7.18 -24.76
C SER A 18 -35.50 7.38 -23.23
N ALA A 19 -34.86 8.39 -22.64
CA ALA A 19 -35.35 9.78 -22.42
C ALA A 19 -36.21 9.97 -21.14
N PHE A 20 -36.27 11.21 -20.64
CA PHE A 20 -36.87 11.72 -19.37
C PHE A 20 -35.99 11.56 -18.11
N CYS A 21 -35.86 12.52 -17.19
CA CYS A 21 -36.69 13.67 -16.85
C CYS A 21 -35.84 14.80 -16.21
N MET A 22 -36.19 16.06 -16.51
CA MET A 22 -35.84 17.21 -15.66
C MET A 22 -36.57 17.09 -14.32
N ASP A 23 -35.99 17.56 -13.22
CA ASP A 23 -36.70 18.52 -12.37
C ASP A 23 -35.81 19.20 -11.33
N SER A 24 -36.01 20.51 -11.27
CA SER A 24 -35.48 21.45 -10.30
C SER A 24 -36.05 21.17 -8.91
N CYS A 25 -35.25 21.34 -7.85
CA CYS A 25 -35.81 21.62 -6.53
C CYS A 25 -34.94 22.62 -5.77
N HIS A 26 -35.44 23.86 -5.75
CA HIS A 26 -35.11 24.90 -4.78
C HIS A 26 -35.61 24.50 -3.39
N ILE A 27 -34.74 24.40 -2.37
CA ILE A 27 -35.17 24.58 -0.98
C ILE A 27 -34.10 25.38 -0.19
N LEU A 28 -34.45 26.65 -0.01
CA LEU A 28 -34.39 27.50 1.19
C LEU A 28 -33.44 27.12 2.35
N LEU A 29 -32.63 28.13 2.72
CA LEU A 29 -31.99 28.34 4.02
C LEU A 29 -33.02 28.35 5.18
N PRO A 30 -32.57 28.07 6.42
CA PRO A 30 -32.63 29.15 7.41
C PRO A 30 -31.43 29.22 8.38
N THR A 31 -30.93 30.46 8.48
CA THR A 31 -30.62 31.27 9.68
C THR A 31 -30.11 30.67 11.00
N SER A 32 -29.17 31.44 11.55
CA SER A 32 -28.94 31.76 12.97
C SER A 32 -28.14 30.78 13.81
N THR A 33 -26.92 31.18 14.14
CA THR A 33 -26.31 30.84 15.43
C THR A 33 -25.47 32.02 15.96
N THR A 34 -26.12 32.77 16.84
CA THR A 34 -25.65 33.27 18.14
C THR A 34 -24.20 33.75 18.28
N ILE A 35 -24.05 35.07 18.37
CA ILE A 35 -22.90 35.77 18.93
C ILE A 35 -22.95 35.61 20.46
N TYR A 36 -21.90 35.04 21.06
CA TYR A 36 -21.71 35.03 22.52
C TYR A 36 -20.55 35.96 22.91
N MET A 37 -20.88 36.99 23.68
CA MET A 37 -19.96 37.86 24.40
C MET A 37 -19.68 37.22 25.77
N SER A 38 -18.42 37.10 26.18
CA SER A 38 -18.07 36.97 27.60
C SER A 38 -16.69 37.53 27.93
N THR A 39 -16.74 38.75 28.48
CA THR A 39 -16.00 39.30 29.63
C THR A 39 -14.65 38.69 30.05
N GLN A 40 -13.68 39.60 30.15
CA GLN A 40 -12.44 39.51 30.91
C GLN A 40 -12.68 39.17 32.39
N LEU A 41 -11.86 38.28 32.95
CA LEU A 41 -11.48 38.32 34.37
C LEU A 41 -9.99 38.02 34.55
N CYS A 42 -9.34 38.99 35.18
CA CYS A 42 -7.96 39.00 35.62
C CYS A 42 -7.83 38.22 36.94
N ALA A 43 -6.91 37.25 37.03
CA ALA A 43 -6.53 36.68 38.32
C ALA A 43 -5.07 36.18 38.33
N LYS A 44 -4.29 36.84 39.17
CA LYS A 44 -2.90 36.62 39.59
C LYS A 44 -2.54 35.13 39.78
N GLN A 45 -1.55 34.64 39.04
CA GLN A 45 -0.89 33.36 39.35
C GLN A 45 0.41 33.58 40.14
N LYS A 46 0.45 32.92 41.30
CA LYS A 46 1.56 32.90 42.27
C LYS A 46 2.77 32.17 41.69
N ARG A 47 3.94 32.80 41.82
CA ARG A 47 5.26 32.20 41.57
C ARG A 47 5.49 30.98 42.46
N ARG A 48 5.78 29.81 41.85
CA ARG A 48 6.31 28.60 42.52
C ARG A 48 7.81 28.45 42.22
N PRO A 49 8.60 27.85 43.14
CA PRO A 49 10.06 27.91 43.12
C PRO A 49 10.69 26.94 42.11
N LYS A 50 11.84 27.35 41.56
CA LYS A 50 12.73 26.59 40.67
C LYS A 50 13.26 25.32 41.36
N LYS A 51 12.90 24.14 40.87
CA LYS A 51 13.67 22.90 41.08
C LYS A 51 14.80 22.84 40.04
N LYS A 52 16.02 23.18 40.45
CA LYS A 52 17.27 22.79 39.77
C LYS A 52 17.69 21.44 40.34
N LYS A 53 17.57 20.36 39.55
CA LYS A 53 18.36 19.09 39.60
C LYS A 53 17.66 18.00 38.78
N GLN A 54 17.93 18.00 37.47
CA GLN A 54 17.76 16.85 36.56
C GLN A 54 18.24 17.30 35.18
N LYS A 55 19.56 17.35 34.97
CA LYS A 55 20.13 17.69 33.66
C LYS A 55 21.36 16.87 33.28
N GLN A 56 21.65 15.81 34.02
CA GLN A 56 22.82 14.95 33.79
C GLN A 56 22.47 13.50 33.41
N ASN A 57 21.22 13.03 33.57
CA ASN A 57 20.82 11.69 33.12
C ASN A 57 20.16 11.66 31.73
N ILE A 58 19.61 12.79 31.25
CA ILE A 58 18.87 12.84 29.98
C ILE A 58 19.83 12.78 28.76
N SER A 59 21.07 13.23 28.91
CA SER A 59 22.05 13.16 27.82
C SER A 59 22.59 11.76 27.62
N ALA A 60 22.82 11.00 28.70
CA ALA A 60 23.32 9.63 28.61
C ALA A 60 22.27 8.66 28.03
N GLU A 61 21.00 8.76 28.46
CA GLU A 61 19.91 7.94 27.88
C GLU A 61 19.63 8.30 26.41
N ARG A 62 19.73 9.58 26.01
CA ARG A 62 19.59 9.97 24.60
C ARG A 62 20.73 9.47 23.73
N ASP A 63 21.96 9.54 24.23
CA ASP A 63 23.12 9.06 23.48
C ASP A 63 23.10 7.51 23.38
N GLU A 64 22.52 6.81 24.34
CA GLU A 64 22.32 5.35 24.31
C GLU A 64 21.13 4.93 23.41
N GLU A 65 20.01 5.67 23.41
CA GLU A 65 18.89 5.52 22.45
C GLU A 65 19.32 5.83 21.00
N LEU A 66 20.11 6.88 20.78
CA LEU A 66 20.68 7.20 19.47
C LEU A 66 21.69 6.14 19.03
N SER A 67 22.45 5.54 19.96
CA SER A 67 23.38 4.45 19.65
C SER A 67 22.66 3.13 19.34
N THR A 68 21.49 2.87 19.92
CA THR A 68 20.73 1.62 19.72
C THR A 68 19.86 1.65 18.47
N ALA A 69 19.37 2.82 18.06
CA ALA A 69 18.71 2.99 16.76
C ALA A 69 19.70 2.83 15.58
N ALA A 70 20.97 3.20 15.77
CA ALA A 70 22.01 3.15 14.74
C ALA A 70 22.77 1.80 14.64
N ASN A 71 22.59 0.86 15.58
CA ASN A 71 23.35 -0.39 15.67
C ASN A 71 22.56 -1.66 15.30
N ARG A 72 21.40 -1.54 14.64
CA ARG A 72 20.69 -2.75 14.19
C ARG A 72 21.40 -3.34 12.99
N GLU A 73 21.73 -4.63 13.09
CA GLU A 73 22.30 -5.39 11.98
C GLU A 73 21.34 -5.32 10.78
N MET A 74 21.88 -5.02 9.61
CA MET A 74 21.10 -5.05 8.37
C MET A 74 20.56 -6.47 8.16
N ALA A 75 19.26 -6.59 7.91
CA ALA A 75 18.69 -7.89 7.61
C ALA A 75 19.18 -8.38 6.24
N SER A 76 19.06 -9.68 6.00
CA SER A 76 19.36 -10.29 4.70
C SER A 76 18.27 -11.27 4.30
N LEU A 77 17.99 -11.31 3.01
CA LEU A 77 17.02 -12.21 2.39
C LEU A 77 17.70 -12.98 1.27
N ALA A 78 17.73 -14.31 1.35
CA ALA A 78 18.37 -15.18 0.34
C ALA A 78 19.81 -14.75 -0.02
N GLY A 79 20.59 -14.30 0.96
CA GLY A 79 21.96 -13.81 0.78
C GLY A 79 22.08 -12.36 0.29
N VAL A 80 20.97 -11.67 0.05
CA VAL A 80 20.94 -10.23 -0.30
C VAL A 80 20.68 -9.41 0.97
N SER A 81 21.65 -8.59 1.39
CA SER A 81 21.46 -7.63 2.48
C SER A 81 20.58 -6.46 2.05
N GLU A 82 19.79 -5.93 2.99
CA GLU A 82 19.00 -4.72 2.80
C GLU A 82 19.83 -3.58 2.21
N ASN A 83 19.20 -2.79 1.33
CA ASN A 83 19.77 -1.55 0.82
C ASN A 83 18.85 -0.38 1.17
N HIS A 84 19.15 0.30 2.27
CA HIS A 84 18.34 1.42 2.77
C HIS A 84 18.35 2.64 1.84
N ASN A 85 19.29 2.74 0.88
CA ASN A 85 19.21 3.76 -0.18
C ASN A 85 18.02 3.54 -1.13
N PHE A 86 17.51 2.31 -1.21
CA PHE A 86 16.28 1.98 -1.92
C PHE A 86 15.05 1.98 -0.99
N GLU A 87 15.23 2.36 0.29
CA GLU A 87 14.25 2.16 1.36
C GLU A 87 13.81 0.68 1.49
N GLN A 88 14.72 -0.23 1.18
CA GLN A 88 14.46 -1.67 1.22
C GLN A 88 14.59 -2.17 2.66
N PHE A 89 13.47 -2.58 3.24
CA PHE A 89 13.40 -3.27 4.52
C PHE A 89 12.70 -4.60 4.32
N PHE A 90 13.25 -5.69 4.84
CA PHE A 90 12.59 -6.99 4.76
C PHE A 90 11.66 -7.19 5.95
N TYR A 91 10.44 -7.68 5.69
CA TYR A 91 9.53 -8.16 6.72
C TYR A 91 10.22 -9.12 7.69
N SER A 92 9.72 -9.17 8.93
CA SER A 92 10.08 -10.24 9.86
C SER A 92 9.51 -11.58 9.37
N ASP A 93 10.11 -12.68 9.81
CA ASP A 93 9.61 -14.04 9.50
C ASP A 93 8.11 -14.21 9.79
N LYS A 94 7.63 -13.58 10.87
CA LYS A 94 6.22 -13.62 11.28
C LYS A 94 5.33 -12.92 10.27
N SER A 95 5.69 -11.70 9.85
CA SER A 95 4.93 -10.94 8.86
C SER A 95 4.99 -11.60 7.49
N THR A 96 6.17 -12.03 7.05
CA THR A 96 6.38 -12.77 5.81
C THR A 96 5.48 -14.00 5.74
N LYS A 97 5.50 -14.89 6.74
CA LYS A 97 4.66 -16.09 6.78
C LYS A 97 3.16 -15.76 6.78
N ARG A 98 2.75 -14.72 7.53
CA ARG A 98 1.34 -14.32 7.62
C ARG A 98 0.83 -13.76 6.30
N ILE A 99 1.57 -12.87 5.65
CA ILE A 99 1.17 -12.31 4.35
C ILE A 99 1.16 -13.42 3.30
N TYR A 100 2.18 -14.28 3.32
CA TYR A 100 2.32 -15.35 2.34
C TYR A 100 1.18 -16.38 2.39
N GLN A 101 0.55 -16.60 3.55
CA GLN A 101 -0.68 -17.39 3.62
C GLN A 101 -1.80 -16.85 2.72
N LEU A 102 -1.87 -15.53 2.50
CA LEU A 102 -2.83 -14.91 1.59
C LEU A 102 -2.37 -15.02 0.14
N VAL A 103 -1.07 -14.82 -0.12
CA VAL A 103 -0.48 -14.97 -1.46
C VAL A 103 -0.81 -16.34 -2.04
N ARG A 104 -0.79 -17.39 -1.21
CA ARG A 104 -1.12 -18.77 -1.60
C ARG A 104 -2.57 -19.00 -2.04
N ASN A 105 -3.47 -18.04 -1.83
CA ASN A 105 -4.85 -18.13 -2.31
C ASN A 105 -4.97 -17.69 -3.78
N PHE A 106 -3.89 -17.22 -4.39
CA PHE A 106 -3.84 -16.71 -5.75
C PHE A 106 -2.92 -17.58 -6.61
N GLU A 107 -3.31 -17.81 -7.85
CA GLU A 107 -2.56 -18.63 -8.81
C GLU A 107 -1.38 -17.86 -9.41
N ARG A 108 -1.54 -16.55 -9.63
CA ARG A 108 -0.59 -15.71 -10.38
C ARG A 108 -0.39 -14.35 -9.70
N PRO A 109 0.01 -14.27 -8.41
CA PRO A 109 0.24 -13.01 -7.73
C PRO A 109 1.31 -12.14 -8.43
N LEU A 110 1.00 -10.86 -8.60
CA LEU A 110 1.97 -9.83 -8.95
C LEU A 110 2.59 -9.25 -7.67
N LEU A 111 3.90 -9.40 -7.51
CA LEU A 111 4.65 -8.95 -6.35
C LEU A 111 5.47 -7.71 -6.74
N MET A 112 5.08 -6.53 -6.27
CA MET A 112 5.75 -5.27 -6.61
C MET A 112 6.54 -4.75 -5.41
N CYS A 113 7.84 -4.52 -5.62
CA CYS A 113 8.78 -4.13 -4.57
C CYS A 113 8.77 -5.10 -3.38
N ASN A 114 8.44 -6.38 -3.61
CA ASN A 114 8.15 -7.34 -2.53
C ASN A 114 9.00 -8.63 -2.65
N PRO A 115 10.34 -8.52 -2.53
CA PRO A 115 11.24 -9.65 -2.72
C PRO A 115 11.06 -10.72 -1.66
N SER A 116 10.66 -10.36 -0.42
CA SER A 116 10.41 -11.32 0.67
C SER A 116 9.35 -12.36 0.30
N LEU A 117 8.26 -11.93 -0.31
CA LEU A 117 7.20 -12.83 -0.78
C LEU A 117 7.61 -13.60 -2.03
N ALA A 118 8.40 -12.98 -2.92
CA ALA A 118 8.88 -13.63 -4.13
C ALA A 118 9.83 -14.79 -3.83
N VAL A 119 10.74 -14.63 -2.87
CA VAL A 119 11.62 -15.72 -2.42
C VAL A 119 10.81 -16.90 -1.88
N MET A 120 9.74 -16.65 -1.13
CA MET A 120 8.85 -17.73 -0.66
C MET A 120 8.10 -18.40 -1.82
N ALA A 121 7.51 -17.61 -2.72
CA ALA A 121 6.79 -18.12 -3.88
C ALA A 121 7.69 -18.96 -4.80
N ASP A 122 8.94 -18.53 -4.99
CA ASP A 122 9.94 -19.25 -5.77
C ASP A 122 10.31 -20.60 -5.15
N THR A 123 10.51 -20.60 -3.83
CA THR A 123 10.83 -21.80 -3.04
C THR A 123 9.69 -22.83 -3.10
N ASP A 124 8.44 -22.36 -2.99
CA ASP A 124 7.25 -23.22 -3.03
C ASP A 124 6.82 -23.60 -4.46
N GLY A 125 7.48 -23.05 -5.48
CA GLY A 125 7.18 -23.36 -6.89
C GLY A 125 5.88 -22.76 -7.41
N ILE A 126 5.29 -21.77 -6.73
CA ILE A 126 4.10 -21.06 -7.20
C ILE A 126 4.48 -20.18 -8.40
N ASP A 127 3.54 -19.94 -9.32
CA ASP A 127 3.73 -18.98 -10.41
C ASP A 127 3.52 -17.56 -9.87
N TYR A 128 4.44 -16.65 -10.15
CA TYR A 128 4.40 -15.27 -9.67
C TYR A 128 5.14 -14.38 -10.65
N LEU A 129 5.02 -13.06 -10.49
CA LEU A 129 5.95 -12.11 -11.11
C LEU A 129 6.45 -11.13 -10.07
N LEU A 130 7.77 -11.03 -9.91
CA LEU A 130 8.41 -10.00 -9.10
C LEU A 130 8.78 -8.81 -9.99
N LEU A 131 8.25 -7.64 -9.65
CA LEU A 131 8.66 -6.34 -10.18
C LEU A 131 9.45 -5.59 -9.12
N ASP A 132 10.77 -5.48 -9.27
CA ASP A 132 11.62 -4.77 -8.31
C ASP A 132 12.79 -4.06 -9.02
N ARG A 133 13.23 -2.94 -8.46
CA ARG A 133 14.36 -2.17 -8.99
C ARG A 133 15.71 -2.82 -8.68
N ASP A 134 15.74 -3.68 -7.67
CA ASP A 134 16.96 -4.27 -7.15
C ASP A 134 17.36 -5.53 -7.93
N LYS A 135 18.31 -5.37 -8.85
CA LYS A 135 18.84 -6.44 -9.71
C LYS A 135 19.48 -7.59 -8.95
N ARG A 136 19.79 -7.41 -7.66
CA ARG A 136 20.35 -8.49 -6.83
C ARG A 136 19.37 -9.67 -6.66
N PHE A 137 18.10 -9.48 -7.00
CA PHE A 137 17.07 -10.53 -7.03
C PHE A 137 16.84 -11.15 -8.43
N ASP A 138 17.68 -10.86 -9.43
CA ASP A 138 17.54 -11.40 -10.79
C ASP A 138 17.73 -12.93 -10.90
N PHE A 139 18.23 -13.58 -9.85
CA PHE A 139 18.31 -15.02 -9.73
C PHE A 139 16.94 -15.70 -9.55
N LEU A 140 15.89 -14.96 -9.20
CA LEU A 140 14.53 -15.47 -9.05
C LEU A 140 13.88 -15.72 -10.41
N ARG A 141 13.19 -16.86 -10.57
CA ARG A 141 12.71 -17.37 -11.88
C ARG A 141 11.89 -16.35 -12.66
N ASN A 142 11.02 -15.61 -11.97
CA ASN A 142 10.12 -14.64 -12.58
C ASN A 142 10.40 -13.22 -12.08
N TYR A 143 11.67 -12.81 -12.03
CA TYR A 143 12.06 -11.42 -11.78
C TYR A 143 11.98 -10.56 -13.04
N ARG A 144 11.59 -9.29 -12.86
CA ARG A 144 11.75 -8.24 -13.86
C ARG A 144 12.13 -6.92 -13.20
N GLU A 145 13.17 -6.28 -13.73
CA GLU A 145 13.55 -4.94 -13.31
C GLU A 145 12.40 -3.96 -13.54
N PHE A 146 12.04 -3.20 -12.49
CA PHE A 146 10.93 -2.26 -12.52
C PHE A 146 11.14 -1.11 -11.55
N SER A 147 10.64 0.08 -11.90
CA SER A 147 10.67 1.27 -11.04
C SER A 147 9.28 1.88 -10.95
N LEU A 148 8.82 2.16 -9.72
CA LEU A 148 7.59 2.92 -9.48
C LEU A 148 7.67 4.37 -9.99
N LEU A 149 8.87 4.89 -10.19
CA LEU A 149 9.08 6.25 -10.73
C LEU A 149 9.00 6.29 -12.26
N GLU A 150 9.31 5.17 -12.90
CA GLU A 150 9.32 5.02 -14.36
C GLU A 150 8.59 3.72 -14.74
N PRO A 151 7.27 3.63 -14.45
CA PRO A 151 6.54 2.39 -14.66
C PRO A 151 6.33 2.13 -16.15
N PHE A 152 6.39 0.86 -16.54
CA PHE A 152 6.06 0.41 -17.89
C PHE A 152 5.05 -0.73 -17.83
N LEU A 153 4.25 -0.89 -18.88
CA LEU A 153 3.25 -1.95 -18.96
C LEU A 153 3.92 -3.33 -18.97
N VAL A 154 3.46 -4.21 -18.08
CA VAL A 154 3.89 -5.62 -18.05
C VAL A 154 2.77 -6.51 -18.54
N ASN A 155 3.04 -7.32 -19.57
CA ASN A 155 2.11 -8.35 -20.03
C ASN A 155 2.22 -9.60 -19.13
N TYR A 156 1.52 -9.59 -18.01
CA TYR A 156 1.42 -10.72 -17.08
C TYR A 156 -0.01 -10.91 -16.61
N ASP A 157 -0.49 -12.16 -16.63
CA ASP A 157 -1.89 -12.44 -16.33
C ASP A 157 -2.14 -12.59 -14.82
N TYR A 158 -1.90 -11.54 -14.04
CA TYR A 158 -2.10 -11.59 -12.59
C TYR A 158 -3.57 -11.65 -12.17
N ASP A 159 -3.80 -12.24 -11.00
CA ASP A 159 -5.08 -12.36 -10.28
C ASP A 159 -5.09 -11.66 -8.90
N ALA A 160 -3.94 -11.18 -8.41
CA ALA A 160 -3.81 -10.28 -7.26
C ALA A 160 -2.54 -9.44 -7.35
N ILE A 161 -2.48 -8.33 -6.61
CA ILE A 161 -1.29 -7.47 -6.52
C ILE A 161 -0.89 -7.32 -5.05
N PHE A 162 0.38 -7.55 -4.72
CA PHE A 162 0.98 -7.28 -3.41
C PHE A 162 2.11 -6.27 -3.56
N ILE A 163 2.09 -5.19 -2.80
CA ILE A 163 3.03 -4.07 -2.94
C ILE A 163 3.66 -3.71 -1.59
N ASP A 164 4.99 -3.58 -1.55
CA ASP A 164 5.73 -3.01 -0.41
C ASP A 164 6.60 -1.83 -0.89
N PRO A 165 5.99 -0.65 -1.13
CA PRO A 165 6.68 0.43 -1.81
C PRO A 165 7.61 1.20 -0.86
N PRO A 166 8.68 1.84 -1.39
CA PRO A 166 9.40 2.88 -0.66
C PRO A 166 8.44 4.04 -0.31
N PHE A 167 8.42 4.50 0.95
CA PHE A 167 7.39 5.42 1.45
C PHE A 167 7.76 6.90 1.37
N ALA A 168 9.05 7.22 1.41
CA ALA A 168 9.53 8.60 1.42
C ALA A 168 9.51 9.19 0.00
N ASN A 169 9.88 8.39 -1.00
CA ASN A 169 10.08 8.87 -2.37
C ASN A 169 8.93 8.53 -3.34
N VAL A 170 7.95 7.72 -2.93
CA VAL A 170 6.79 7.38 -3.76
C VAL A 170 5.50 7.82 -3.08
N THR A 171 4.73 8.64 -3.79
CA THR A 171 3.41 9.12 -3.33
C THR A 171 2.32 8.10 -3.61
N PRO A 172 1.21 8.09 -2.83
CA PRO A 172 0.03 7.27 -3.15
C PRO A 172 -0.46 7.42 -4.59
N LYS A 173 -0.45 8.64 -5.12
CA LYS A 173 -0.85 8.91 -6.51
C LYS A 173 0.07 8.21 -7.54
N GLN A 174 1.37 8.14 -7.28
CA GLN A 174 2.28 7.38 -8.14
C GLN A 174 2.02 5.87 -8.06
N LEU A 175 1.69 5.33 -6.89
CA LEU A 175 1.28 3.93 -6.74
C LEU A 175 0.02 3.64 -7.55
N VAL A 176 -1.00 4.50 -7.42
CA VAL A 176 -2.23 4.42 -8.20
C VAL A 176 -1.91 4.38 -9.68
N ASN A 177 -1.16 5.37 -10.20
CA ASN A 177 -0.76 5.43 -11.61
C ASN A 177 -0.06 4.14 -12.08
N CYS A 178 0.83 3.57 -11.26
CA CYS A 178 1.49 2.31 -11.56
C CYS A 178 0.48 1.16 -11.68
N ILE A 179 -0.44 1.04 -10.72
CA ILE A 179 -1.48 0.01 -10.74
C ILE A 179 -2.40 0.21 -11.96
N GLN A 180 -2.80 1.46 -12.27
CA GLN A 180 -3.61 1.73 -13.47
C GLN A 180 -2.91 1.29 -14.74
N LEU A 181 -1.60 1.48 -14.83
CA LEU A 181 -0.81 1.06 -15.98
C LEU A 181 -0.76 -0.47 -16.10
N MET A 182 -0.72 -1.21 -14.99
CA MET A 182 -0.75 -2.68 -15.00
C MET A 182 -2.15 -3.24 -15.27
N SER A 183 -3.18 -2.53 -14.83
CA SER A 183 -4.58 -2.93 -14.96
C SER A 183 -5.11 -2.67 -16.36
N ARG A 184 -5.39 -3.76 -17.10
CA ARG A 184 -6.35 -3.70 -18.21
C ARG A 184 -7.75 -3.45 -17.64
N LYS A 185 -8.69 -2.93 -18.45
CA LYS A 185 -10.06 -2.64 -17.99
C LYS A 185 -10.76 -3.83 -17.32
N GLU A 186 -10.46 -5.07 -17.70
CA GLU A 186 -11.06 -6.26 -17.05
C GLU A 186 -10.40 -6.64 -15.70
N LYS A 187 -9.24 -6.07 -15.37
CA LYS A 187 -8.41 -6.47 -14.22
C LYS A 187 -8.53 -5.56 -13.00
N TRP A 188 -9.34 -4.52 -13.08
CA TRP A 188 -9.58 -3.63 -11.94
C TRP A 188 -10.22 -4.33 -10.74
N SER A 189 -10.87 -5.48 -10.96
CA SER A 189 -11.42 -6.33 -9.91
C SER A 189 -10.39 -7.15 -9.13
N ALA A 190 -9.14 -7.24 -9.59
CA ALA A 190 -8.12 -7.99 -8.87
C ALA A 190 -7.82 -7.31 -7.52
N PRO A 191 -7.77 -8.06 -6.40
CA PRO A 191 -7.48 -7.48 -5.10
C PRO A 191 -6.05 -6.93 -5.05
N VAL A 192 -5.93 -5.75 -4.43
CA VAL A 192 -4.66 -5.08 -4.19
C VAL A 192 -4.38 -5.08 -2.70
N PHE A 193 -3.18 -5.51 -2.33
CA PHE A 193 -2.67 -5.48 -0.97
C PHE A 193 -1.43 -4.60 -0.90
N ILE A 194 -1.39 -3.67 0.05
CA ILE A 194 -0.34 -2.65 0.14
C ILE A 194 0.16 -2.59 1.57
N ALA A 195 1.44 -2.87 1.79
CA ALA A 195 2.11 -2.48 3.02
C ALA A 195 2.29 -0.96 3.00
N TYR A 196 1.73 -0.24 3.98
CA TYR A 196 1.79 1.22 3.99
C TYR A 196 1.79 1.82 5.40
N ASN A 197 2.31 3.04 5.53
CA ASN A 197 2.32 3.75 6.81
C ASN A 197 0.90 4.14 7.22
N ALA A 198 0.43 3.57 8.33
CA ALA A 198 -0.91 3.78 8.85
C ALA A 198 -1.17 5.22 9.32
N GLN A 199 -0.14 6.01 9.58
CA GLN A 199 -0.30 7.45 9.85
C GLN A 199 -0.71 8.23 8.59
N ARG A 200 -0.46 7.68 7.40
CA ARG A 200 -0.79 8.24 6.09
C ARG A 200 -1.93 7.49 5.40
N GLU A 201 -2.74 6.75 6.15
CA GLU A 201 -3.87 5.96 5.66
C GLU A 201 -4.86 6.80 4.85
N ASN A 202 -5.22 7.99 5.33
CA ASN A 202 -6.17 8.85 4.62
C ASN A 202 -5.65 9.25 3.23
N GLU A 203 -4.35 9.57 3.11
CA GLU A 203 -3.74 9.88 1.80
C GLU A 203 -3.77 8.68 0.85
N LEU A 204 -3.60 7.48 1.39
CA LEU A 204 -3.67 6.24 0.61
C LEU A 204 -5.10 5.99 0.13
N VAL A 205 -6.07 6.00 1.04
CA VAL A 205 -7.48 5.73 0.73
C VAL A 205 -8.04 6.77 -0.24
N GLU A 206 -7.73 8.05 -0.03
CA GLU A 206 -8.17 9.13 -0.93
C GLU A 206 -7.61 8.95 -2.34
N ALA A 207 -6.33 8.59 -2.49
CA ALA A 207 -5.73 8.35 -3.79
C ALA A 207 -6.38 7.17 -4.55
N PHE A 208 -6.83 6.15 -3.82
CA PHE A 208 -7.49 4.97 -4.39
C PHE A 208 -8.99 5.15 -4.58
N GLY A 209 -9.61 6.18 -3.98
CA GLY A 209 -11.06 6.39 -4.02
C GLY A 209 -11.64 6.64 -5.42
N ASP A 210 -10.80 7.05 -6.37
CA ASP A 210 -11.21 7.26 -7.78
C ASP A 210 -11.04 6.00 -8.64
N LEU A 211 -10.51 4.90 -8.09
CA LEU A 211 -10.31 3.65 -8.81
C LEU A 211 -11.52 2.72 -8.65
N ASP A 212 -11.85 2.00 -9.73
CA ASP A 212 -12.83 0.91 -9.70
C ASP A 212 -12.20 -0.38 -9.14
N CYS A 213 -11.55 -0.29 -7.97
CA CYS A 213 -10.91 -1.42 -7.29
C CYS A 213 -11.56 -1.69 -5.92
N PRO A 214 -11.41 -2.90 -5.35
CA PRO A 214 -11.90 -3.18 -4.00
C PRO A 214 -11.38 -2.18 -2.97
N ASP A 215 -12.23 -1.81 -2.01
CA ASP A 215 -11.89 -0.84 -0.96
C ASP A 215 -10.62 -1.24 -0.21
N LEU A 216 -9.71 -0.28 -0.04
CA LEU A 216 -8.54 -0.45 0.80
C LEU A 216 -8.91 -0.24 2.26
N THR A 217 -8.81 -1.32 3.03
CA THR A 217 -9.04 -1.31 4.46
C THR A 217 -7.82 -1.80 5.21
N LYS A 218 -7.57 -1.22 6.38
CA LYS A 218 -6.45 -1.60 7.23
C LYS A 218 -6.71 -2.97 7.85
N LEU A 219 -5.88 -3.95 7.51
CA LEU A 219 -6.06 -5.34 7.93
C LEU A 219 -5.30 -5.63 9.23
N TRP A 220 -3.97 -5.59 9.21
CA TRP A 220 -3.14 -5.78 10.40
C TRP A 220 -1.77 -5.14 10.27
N ARG A 221 -1.13 -4.93 11.43
CA ARG A 221 0.22 -4.39 11.54
C ARG A 221 1.28 -5.35 10.98
N LEU A 222 2.27 -4.79 10.29
CA LEU A 222 3.44 -5.50 9.80
C LEU A 222 4.67 -5.21 10.67
N GLU A 223 5.53 -6.20 10.79
CA GLU A 223 6.81 -6.17 11.49
C GLU A 223 7.92 -6.35 10.45
N TYR A 224 9.02 -5.59 10.60
CA TYR A 224 10.19 -5.66 9.74
C TYR A 224 11.41 -6.10 10.56
N SER A 225 12.39 -6.72 9.90
CA SER A 225 13.50 -7.40 10.56
C SER A 225 14.51 -6.43 11.21
N SER A 226 14.79 -5.30 10.57
CA SER A 226 15.81 -4.33 11.01
C SER A 226 15.25 -3.04 11.62
N VAL A 227 13.93 -2.90 11.72
CA VAL A 227 13.24 -1.70 12.20
C VAL A 227 12.53 -2.00 13.53
N SER A 228 12.57 -1.09 14.50
CA SER A 228 11.79 -1.32 15.72
C SER A 228 10.31 -1.18 15.45
N GLN A 229 9.53 -1.84 16.30
CA GLN A 229 8.09 -1.68 16.30
C GLN A 229 7.66 -0.25 16.66
N ASP A 230 8.52 0.60 17.22
CA ASP A 230 8.14 1.98 17.56
C ASP A 230 8.49 2.97 16.43
N ASP A 231 9.47 2.62 15.59
CA ASP A 231 9.99 3.51 14.53
C ASP A 231 9.07 3.55 13.30
N MET A 232 8.33 2.46 13.00
CA MET A 232 7.44 2.41 11.84
C MET A 232 6.08 1.78 12.15
N ASN A 233 5.02 2.54 11.90
CA ASN A 233 3.63 2.07 12.00
C ASN A 233 3.10 1.61 10.64
N ILE A 234 3.66 0.52 10.12
CA ILE A 234 3.24 -0.07 8.84
C ILE A 234 2.13 -1.10 9.06
N CYS A 235 1.09 -1.03 8.24
CA CYS A 235 0.02 -2.01 8.18
C CYS A 235 -0.14 -2.54 6.77
N LEU A 236 -0.68 -3.75 6.65
CA LEU A 236 -1.23 -4.24 5.38
C LEU A 236 -2.61 -3.63 5.18
N PHE A 237 -2.81 -3.01 4.02
CA PHE A 237 -4.09 -2.55 3.51
C PHE A 237 -4.55 -3.48 2.40
N GLY A 238 -5.86 -3.72 2.29
CA GLY A 238 -6.45 -4.54 1.24
C GLY A 238 -7.96 -4.70 1.45
N PRO A 239 -8.63 -5.55 0.66
CA PRO A 239 -10.06 -5.79 0.81
C PRO A 239 -10.39 -6.50 2.13
N ASN A 240 -11.53 -6.15 2.74
CA ASN A 240 -12.02 -6.75 3.98
C ASN A 240 -12.45 -8.23 3.83
N SER A 241 -12.72 -8.66 2.61
CA SER A 241 -13.10 -10.03 2.26
C SER A 241 -12.41 -10.46 0.98
N LEU A 242 -11.89 -11.69 0.97
CA LEU A 242 -11.37 -12.38 -0.20
C LEU A 242 -12.37 -13.43 -0.69
#